data_AF-A0A699J7V2-F1
#
_entry.id   AF-A0A699J7V2-F1
#
_cell.length_a   1.000
_cell.length_b   1.000
_cell.length_c   1.000
_cell.angle_alpha   90.00
_cell.angle_beta   90.00
_cell.angle_gamma   90.00
#
_symmetry.space_group_name_H-M   'P 1'
#
loop_
_entity.id
_entity.type
_entity.pdbx_description
1 polymer ?
#
loop_
_entity_poly.entity_id
_entity_poly.type
_entity_poly.pdbx_seq_one_letter_code
_entity_poly.pdbx_strand_id
1 'polypeptide(L)'
;MESCDPVDTSMVEKFKLDEDTQGKAVDPTHYHGMVGTLMYLTSSRQTCAIALCCNNVQHSRSKHIDIRCHFIIEQVENGVMELYFFSTKYQLADIFTKALCQERIEFLIDKLGMRIFTPETLKELADEAKE
;
A
#
# COMPACT_ATOMS: atom_id res chain seq x y z
N MET A 1 25.16 -0.18 21.04
CA MET A 1 24.04 0.27 20.17
C MET A 1 24.45 1.63 19.67
N GLU A 2 24.83 1.69 18.40
CA GLU A 2 25.31 2.90 17.76
C GLU A 2 24.20 3.95 17.72
N SER A 3 24.57 5.20 18.00
CA SER A 3 23.73 6.39 17.96
C SER A 3 23.16 6.56 16.55
N CYS A 4 21.86 6.35 16.38
CA CYS A 4 21.17 6.83 15.19
C CYS A 4 20.87 8.32 15.41
N ASP A 5 21.61 9.18 14.71
CA ASP A 5 21.38 10.62 14.72
C ASP A 5 19.99 10.94 14.11
N PRO A 6 19.27 11.93 14.65
CA PRO A 6 17.96 12.31 14.14
C PRO A 6 18.10 12.88 12.73
N VAL A 7 17.46 12.22 11.76
CA VAL A 7 17.35 12.73 10.39
C VAL A 7 16.25 13.76 10.36
N ASP A 8 16.66 15.01 10.15
CA ASP A 8 15.78 16.15 10.00
C ASP A 8 14.99 16.01 8.69
N THR A 9 13.84 15.35 8.75
CA THR A 9 12.95 15.22 7.61
C THR A 9 12.08 16.47 7.60
N SER A 10 12.65 17.58 7.13
CA SER A 10 11.85 18.79 6.93
C SER A 10 10.71 18.42 5.97
N MET A 11 9.48 18.47 6.49
CA MET A 11 8.30 18.25 5.67
C MET A 11 8.21 19.47 4.77
N VAL A 12 8.76 19.35 3.55
CA VAL A 12 8.89 20.45 2.60
C VAL A 12 7.55 21.16 2.46
N GLU A 13 7.55 22.49 2.62
CA GLU A 13 6.38 23.32 2.42
C GLU A 13 5.74 22.99 1.06
N LYS A 14 4.47 22.58 1.10
CA LYS A 14 3.55 22.30 -0.02
C LYS A 14 4.17 22.61 -1.39
N PHE A 15 4.79 21.61 -2.02
CA PHE A 15 5.04 21.66 -3.45
C PHE A 15 3.70 21.92 -4.14
N LYS A 16 3.53 23.12 -4.70
CA LYS A 16 2.44 23.37 -5.63
C LYS A 16 2.67 22.45 -6.80
N LEU A 17 1.83 21.43 -6.92
CA LEU A 17 1.80 20.58 -8.10
C LEU A 17 1.34 21.45 -9.26
N ASP A 18 2.25 21.76 -10.17
CA ASP A 18 1.91 22.36 -11.45
C ASP A 18 1.42 21.27 -12.42
N GLU A 19 0.59 21.67 -13.37
CA GLU A 19 0.09 20.76 -14.40
C GLU A 19 1.24 20.46 -15.37
N ASP A 20 1.62 19.18 -15.45
CA ASP A 20 2.64 18.72 -16.39
C ASP A 20 2.08 18.78 -17.83
N THR A 21 2.26 19.94 -18.46
CA THR A 21 1.90 20.20 -19.85
C THR A 21 2.74 19.40 -20.86
N GLN A 22 3.80 18.71 -20.42
CA GLN A 22 4.63 17.82 -21.24
C GLN A 22 4.33 16.33 -20.99
N GLY A 23 3.46 16.01 -20.03
CA GLY A 23 3.11 14.65 -19.66
C GLY A 23 2.34 13.93 -20.77
N LYS A 24 2.58 12.63 -20.93
CA LYS A 24 1.70 11.80 -21.77
C LYS A 24 0.31 11.75 -21.14
N ALA A 25 -0.71 12.06 -21.94
CA ALA A 25 -2.09 11.92 -21.51
C ALA A 25 -2.37 10.47 -21.08
N VAL A 26 -2.80 10.30 -19.83
CA VAL A 26 -3.18 8.99 -19.26
C VAL A 26 -4.70 8.86 -19.36
N ASP A 27 -5.18 7.71 -19.86
CA ASP A 27 -6.61 7.41 -19.84
C ASP A 27 -7.12 7.26 -18.39
N PRO A 28 -8.07 8.10 -17.93
CA PRO A 28 -8.56 8.06 -16.56
C PRO A 28 -9.19 6.72 -16.17
N THR A 29 -9.85 6.04 -17.12
CA THR A 29 -10.46 4.73 -16.86
C THR A 29 -9.41 3.68 -16.59
N HIS A 30 -8.35 3.64 -17.40
CA HIS A 30 -7.21 2.76 -17.20
C HIS A 30 -6.52 3.01 -15.86
N TYR A 31 -6.21 4.27 -15.53
CA TYR A 31 -5.59 4.64 -14.25
C TYR A 31 -6.45 4.23 -13.05
N HIS A 32 -7.75 4.50 -13.10
CA HIS A 32 -8.66 4.10 -12.04
C HIS A 32 -8.77 2.56 -11.91
N GLY A 33 -8.69 1.85 -13.03
CA GLY A 33 -8.58 0.38 -13.06
C GLY A 33 -7.33 -0.14 -12.36
N MET A 34 -6.17 0.47 -12.61
CA MET A 34 -4.90 0.15 -11.93
C MET A 34 -5.00 0.38 -10.42
N VAL A 35 -5.51 1.54 -10.00
CA VAL A 35 -5.68 1.88 -8.57
C VAL A 35 -6.65 0.90 -7.89
N GLY A 36 -7.79 0.62 -8.52
CA GLY A 36 -8.78 -0.32 -7.99
C GLY A 36 -8.22 -1.75 -7.87
N THR A 37 -7.38 -2.14 -8.81
CA THR A 37 -6.69 -3.43 -8.82
C THR A 37 -5.67 -3.53 -7.71
N LEU A 38 -4.79 -2.53 -7.57
CA LEU A 38 -3.81 -2.48 -6.49
C LEU A 38 -4.50 -2.51 -5.12
N MET A 39 -5.58 -1.74 -4.96
CA MET A 39 -6.36 -1.74 -3.73
C MET A 39 -7.02 -3.10 -3.46
N TYR A 40 -7.51 -3.80 -4.50
CA TYR A 40 -8.04 -5.15 -4.35
C TYR A 40 -6.97 -6.14 -3.89
N LEU A 41 -5.77 -6.08 -4.47
CA LEU A 41 -4.65 -6.95 -4.12
C LEU A 41 -4.13 -6.71 -2.70
N THR A 42 -4.13 -5.46 -2.22
CA THR A 42 -3.63 -5.12 -0.88
C THR A 42 -4.66 -5.36 0.23
N SER A 43 -5.95 -5.19 -0.06
CA SER A 43 -7.03 -5.43 0.91
C SER A 43 -7.46 -6.90 1.00
N SER A 44 -7.44 -7.62 -0.13
CA SER A 44 -7.73 -9.05 -0.17
C SER A 44 -6.50 -9.83 0.32
N ARG A 45 -6.72 -10.95 1.02
CA ARG A 45 -5.61 -11.84 1.40
C ARG A 45 -4.86 -12.24 0.12
N GLN A 46 -3.57 -11.90 0.01
CA GLN A 46 -2.75 -12.15 -1.19
C GLN A 46 -2.88 -13.60 -1.71
N THR A 47 -3.01 -14.55 -0.77
CA THR A 47 -3.27 -15.98 -1.00
C THR A 47 -4.48 -16.23 -1.89
N CYS A 48 -5.59 -15.51 -1.70
CA CYS A 48 -6.82 -15.69 -2.46
C CYS A 48 -6.71 -15.07 -3.85
N ALA A 49 -6.13 -13.89 -3.98
CA ALA A 49 -6.03 -13.20 -5.27
C ALA A 49 -5.09 -13.94 -6.24
N ILE A 50 -3.92 -14.39 -5.77
CA ILE A 50 -2.98 -15.15 -6.59
C ILE A 50 -3.57 -16.52 -6.96
N ALA A 51 -4.16 -17.24 -6.01
CA ALA A 51 -4.78 -18.54 -6.29
C ALA A 51 -5.97 -18.45 -7.26
N LEU A 52 -6.76 -17.37 -7.21
CA LEU A 52 -7.84 -17.12 -8.17
C LEU A 52 -7.32 -16.77 -9.57
N CYS A 53 -6.21 -16.03 -9.66
CA CYS A 53 -5.58 -15.76 -10.96
C CYS A 53 -4.94 -17.01 -11.59
N CYS A 54 -4.40 -17.91 -10.75
CA CYS A 54 -3.69 -19.11 -11.23
C CYS A 54 -4.60 -20.34 -11.45
N ASN A 55 -5.83 -20.36 -10.94
CA ASN A 55 -6.77 -21.48 -11.12
C ASN A 55 -7.94 -21.09 -12.04
N ASN A 56 -7.80 -21.33 -13.33
CA ASN A 56 -8.85 -21.14 -14.35
C ASN A 56 -10.03 -22.12 -14.25
N VAL A 57 -10.00 -23.06 -13.29
CA VAL A 57 -10.97 -24.14 -13.18
C VAL A 57 -11.91 -23.86 -12.03
N GLN A 58 -13.14 -23.45 -12.39
CA GLN A 58 -14.26 -23.07 -11.54
C GLN A 58 -14.14 -21.68 -10.90
N HIS A 59 -15.07 -20.78 -11.24
CA HIS A 59 -16.25 -20.59 -10.41
C HIS A 59 -17.27 -19.67 -11.08
N SER A 60 -18.50 -20.16 -11.18
CA SER A 60 -19.69 -19.33 -11.27
C SER A 60 -19.84 -18.52 -9.97
N ARG A 61 -19.23 -17.33 -9.85
CA ARG A 61 -19.52 -16.42 -8.71
C ARG A 61 -19.01 -14.98 -8.90
N SER A 62 -19.99 -14.07 -9.01
CA SER A 62 -19.87 -12.60 -8.93
C SER A 62 -19.00 -11.94 -10.01
N LYS A 63 -19.67 -11.40 -11.04
CA LYS A 63 -19.08 -10.64 -12.17
C LYS A 63 -17.97 -9.65 -11.79
N HIS A 64 -18.05 -9.02 -10.61
CA HIS A 64 -17.06 -8.04 -10.18
C HIS A 64 -15.70 -8.65 -9.80
N ILE A 65 -15.66 -9.91 -9.37
CA ILE A 65 -14.42 -10.63 -9.05
C ILE A 65 -13.74 -11.03 -10.35
N ASP A 66 -14.50 -11.60 -11.29
CA ASP A 66 -13.99 -12.02 -12.60
C ASP A 66 -13.36 -10.86 -13.37
N ILE A 67 -14.01 -9.68 -13.37
CA ILE A 67 -13.48 -8.49 -14.05
C ILE A 67 -12.14 -8.05 -13.45
N ARG A 68 -12.02 -8.04 -12.11
CA ARG A 68 -10.77 -7.63 -11.44
C ARG A 68 -9.65 -8.64 -11.64
N CYS A 69 -9.95 -9.94 -11.53
CA CYS A 69 -8.98 -11.00 -11.79
C CYS A 69 -8.49 -10.95 -13.25
N HIS A 70 -9.39 -10.82 -14.22
CA HIS A 70 -9.00 -10.72 -15.62
C HIS A 70 -8.11 -9.51 -15.88
N PHE A 71 -8.44 -8.35 -15.31
CA PHE A 71 -7.60 -7.16 -15.42
C PHE A 71 -6.22 -7.38 -14.78
N ILE A 72 -6.14 -8.01 -13.61
CA ILE A 72 -4.86 -8.34 -12.95
C ILE A 72 -4.01 -9.24 -13.84
N ILE A 73 -4.60 -10.31 -14.39
CA ILE A 73 -3.90 -11.25 -15.27
C ILE A 73 -3.36 -10.51 -16.49
N GLU A 74 -4.18 -9.69 -17.13
CA GLU A 74 -3.77 -8.88 -18.29
C GLU A 74 -2.60 -7.93 -17.96
N GLN A 75 -2.62 -7.26 -16.80
CA GLN A 75 -1.52 -6.39 -16.38
C GLN A 75 -0.23 -7.17 -16.11
N VAL A 76 -0.34 -8.41 -15.60
CA VAL A 76 0.82 -9.29 -15.37
C VAL A 76 1.38 -9.82 -16.70
N GLU A 77 0.52 -10.27 -17.61
CA GLU A 77 0.91 -10.76 -18.94
C GLU A 77 1.59 -9.66 -19.77
N ASN A 78 1.10 -8.42 -19.66
CA ASN A 78 1.71 -7.25 -20.31
C ASN A 78 3.00 -6.77 -19.63
N GLY A 79 3.43 -7.40 -18.53
CA GLY A 79 4.64 -7.02 -17.79
C GLY A 79 4.53 -5.69 -17.03
N VAL A 80 3.32 -5.17 -16.86
CA VAL A 80 3.06 -3.94 -16.11
C VAL A 80 3.16 -4.20 -14.60
N MET A 81 2.89 -5.44 -14.18
CA MET A 81 2.89 -5.84 -12.77
C MET A 81 3.51 -7.23 -12.60
N GLU A 82 4.30 -7.40 -11.54
CA GLU A 82 4.76 -8.71 -11.10
C GLU A 82 4.14 -9.06 -9.74
N LEU A 83 3.66 -10.29 -9.59
CA LEU A 83 3.03 -10.75 -8.35
C LEU A 83 3.99 -11.65 -7.57
N TYR A 84 4.25 -11.26 -6.32
CA TYR A 84 5.04 -12.04 -5.39
C TYR A 84 4.17 -12.55 -4.24
N PHE A 85 4.35 -13.81 -3.89
CA PHE A 85 3.67 -14.38 -2.73
C PHE A 85 4.33 -13.89 -1.44
N PHE A 86 3.53 -13.27 -0.57
CA PHE A 86 3.95 -12.91 0.78
C PHE A 86 3.17 -13.69 1.83
N SER A 87 3.86 -14.11 2.88
CA SER A 87 3.21 -14.63 4.08
C SER A 87 2.30 -13.57 4.66
N THR A 88 1.05 -13.93 4.97
CA THR A 88 0.07 -13.02 5.57
C THR A 88 0.59 -12.39 6.87
N LYS A 89 1.54 -13.03 7.55
CA LYS A 89 2.20 -12.51 8.75
C LYS A 89 3.02 -11.23 8.48
N TYR A 90 3.51 -11.02 7.27
CA TYR A 90 4.37 -9.88 6.91
C TYR A 90 3.72 -8.94 5.90
N GLN A 91 2.41 -9.05 5.68
CA GLN A 91 1.67 -8.13 4.82
C GLN A 91 1.53 -6.77 5.53
N LEU A 92 2.53 -5.88 5.36
CA LEU A 92 2.59 -4.57 6.03
C LEU A 92 1.38 -3.69 5.71
N ALA A 93 0.83 -3.81 4.49
CA ALA A 93 -0.37 -3.09 4.06
C ALA A 93 -1.61 -3.37 4.93
N ASP A 94 -1.61 -4.45 5.72
CA ASP A 94 -2.70 -4.76 6.65
C ASP A 94 -2.91 -3.65 7.68
N ILE A 95 -1.86 -2.91 8.05
CA ILE A 95 -1.95 -1.80 9.01
C ILE A 95 -2.89 -0.68 8.52
N PHE A 96 -2.97 -0.47 7.20
CA PHE A 96 -3.77 0.59 6.60
C PHE A 96 -5.15 0.13 6.14
N THR A 97 -5.36 -1.19 6.05
CA THR A 97 -6.54 -1.76 5.37
C THR A 97 -7.43 -2.60 6.29
N LYS A 98 -6.94 -2.98 7.47
CA LYS A 98 -7.64 -3.89 8.38
C LYS A 98 -7.68 -3.35 9.79
N ALA A 99 -8.77 -3.69 10.50
CA ALA A 99 -8.81 -3.57 11.95
C ALA A 99 -8.02 -4.75 12.55
N LEU A 100 -6.87 -4.46 13.15
CA LEU A 100 -5.95 -5.44 13.72
C LEU A 100 -5.92 -5.29 15.26
N CYS A 101 -5.58 -6.36 15.96
CA CYS A 101 -5.31 -6.28 17.40
C CYS A 101 -4.01 -5.50 17.65
N GLN A 102 -3.88 -4.92 18.85
CA GLN A 102 -2.73 -4.09 19.24
C GLN A 102 -1.39 -4.80 19.03
N GLU A 103 -1.26 -6.04 19.49
CA GLU A 103 -0.04 -6.86 19.31
C GLU A 103 0.39 -6.96 17.84
N ARG A 104 -0.60 -7.08 16.95
CA ARG A 104 -0.38 -7.18 15.51
C ARG A 104 0.00 -5.83 14.90
N ILE A 105 -0.59 -4.74 15.38
CA ILE A 105 -0.24 -3.37 14.96
C ILE A 105 1.19 -3.06 15.37
N GLU A 106 1.57 -3.30 16.62
CA GLU A 106 2.92 -3.08 17.15
C GLU A 106 3.97 -3.86 16.35
N PHE A 107 3.70 -5.13 16.05
CA PHE A 107 4.57 -5.94 15.19
C PHE A 107 4.76 -5.34 13.79
N LEU A 108 3.68 -4.85 13.15
CA LEU A 108 3.76 -4.29 11.81
C LEU A 108 4.44 -2.91 11.81
N ILE A 109 4.24 -2.10 12.85
CA ILE A 109 4.90 -0.80 13.04
C ILE A 109 6.41 -0.95 13.17
N ASP A 110 6.87 -1.90 14.00
CA ASP A 110 8.29 -2.26 14.14
C ASP A 110 8.89 -2.63 12.77
N LYS A 111 8.19 -3.48 12.00
CA LYS A 111 8.66 -3.93 10.69
C LYS A 111 8.64 -2.83 9.63
N LEU A 112 7.73 -1.86 9.76
CA LEU A 112 7.64 -0.71 8.87
C LEU A 112 8.66 0.39 9.23
N GLY A 113 9.35 0.27 10.38
CA GLY A 113 10.28 1.29 10.86
C GLY A 113 9.59 2.57 11.34
N MET A 114 8.29 2.49 11.66
CA MET A 114 7.53 3.63 12.16
C MET A 114 7.70 3.77 13.67
N ARG A 115 7.75 5.01 14.16
CA ARG A 115 7.70 5.30 15.60
C ARG A 115 6.28 5.65 15.99
N ILE A 116 5.82 5.08 17.11
CA ILE A 116 4.57 5.49 17.74
C ILE A 116 4.90 6.67 18.65
N PHE A 117 4.21 7.77 18.45
CA PHE A 117 4.29 8.91 19.35
C PHE A 117 3.01 9.00 20.17
N THR A 118 3.18 9.17 21.47
CA THR A 118 2.09 9.54 22.36
C THR A 118 1.81 11.05 22.21
N PRO A 119 0.62 11.53 22.58
CA PRO A 119 0.31 12.96 22.55
C PRO A 119 1.31 13.82 23.36
N GLU A 120 1.92 13.26 24.40
CA GLU A 120 2.92 13.92 25.23
C GLU A 120 4.26 14.04 24.48
N THR A 121 4.76 12.93 23.91
CA THR A 121 6.00 12.93 23.13
C THR A 121 5.89 13.76 21.84
N LEU A 122 4.71 13.87 21.24
CA LEU A 122 4.46 14.79 20.12
C LEU A 122 4.57 16.26 20.53
N LYS A 123 4.14 16.62 21.74
CA LYS A 123 4.27 17.99 22.24
C LYS A 123 5.72 18.33 22.51
N GLU A 124 6.45 17.42 23.15
CA GLU A 124 7.89 17.58 23.42
C GLU A 124 8.68 17.80 22.11
N LEU A 125 8.45 16.97 21.09
CA LEU A 125 9.09 17.13 19.77
C LEU A 125 8.67 18.41 19.04
N ALA A 126 7.42 18.86 19.19
CA ALA A 126 6.93 20.09 18.56
C ALA A 126 7.46 21.36 19.25
N ASP A 127 7.86 21.25 20.51
CA ASP A 127 8.48 22.32 21.26
C ASP A 127 10.01 22.36 21.01
N GLU A 128 10.67 21.20 20.87
CA GLU A 128 12.09 21.09 20.45
C GLU A 128 12.33 21.63 19.04
N ALA A 129 11.39 21.46 18.10
CA ALA A 129 11.54 21.94 16.72
C ALA A 129 11.35 23.47 16.54
N LYS A 130 11.01 24.20 17.60
CA LYS A 130 10.82 25.66 17.59
C LYS A 130 11.98 26.43 18.23
N GLU A 131 12.95 25.73 18.79
CA GLU A 131 14.18 26.28 19.36
C GLU A 131 15.33 26.20 18.35
#